data_AF-A0A7I9WW41-F1
#
_entry.id   AF-A0A7I9WW41-F1
#
_cell.length_a   1.000
_cell.length_b   1.000
_cell.length_c   1.000
_cell.angle_alpha   90.00
_cell.angle_beta   90.00
_cell.angle_gamma   90.00
#
_symmetry.space_group_name_H-M   'P 1'
#
loop_
_entity.id
_entity.type
_entity.pdbx_description
1 polymer ?
#
loop_
_entity_poly.entity_id
_entity_poly.type
_entity_poly.pdbx_seq_one_letter_code
_entity_poly.pdbx_strand_id
1 'polypeptide(L)'
;MASILSQVREFAEAVAPHAEVCTDSALLAERGRDYWGVGGVASALMRPRSCQAIAPIMALAAAHGVAIVPRGGASNCSGGMLPAPGQVLLDLSGLNRILDIDAQRRCARVEPGVINADLQTATAPYGLCFSPDPVSAPLSTVAGNIIENAGGPHALKYGVTYNHVLSVEVVLPDGSVRTFAADDEGPDLLGLFIGSEGTLGIITEATVALRPVAAVTHSLMGAFATARAAADTIAAIIATGVVPAALEWLDRAGIAGLEQFYDTGYPLDADSIVLIDVDGTAAEVRRDQAVVERVLRQRATEVRIAETADDRAALWFGRLNAPNSVVQSGKGFFIGDVTVPRDRIPEMQEAIQATAERHRDGLLFIAVCGHAGDGDLHPTTFFDKDNPLAPGALVAANNEIIDAALRLGGTITGEHGVGTEKIEFMSKRFTPVEIAAQRTVKAAFDPAGLLNPGVMLPVRAAGEPDTPVFGAAVCDALTGRLPHNPSAALTTGGNTDISVNLGNLSLVVGAEATVASVGSFLREHGARCAAIPPTGGERTVGALVATAAGAERDAIRHALLGIDVVIIDGGRPARFGAETRKDVAGYDVKRLFVGAHGAYGALVALIFTITVQVADI
;
A
#
# COMPACT_ATOMS: atom_id res chain seq x y z
N MET A 1 19.39 -1.97 -31.48
CA MET A 1 18.15 -1.23 -31.82
C MET A 1 17.38 -1.87 -32.99
N ALA A 2 17.98 -2.04 -34.18
CA ALA A 2 17.27 -2.63 -35.33
C ALA A 2 16.73 -4.06 -35.10
N SER A 3 17.50 -4.93 -34.42
CA SER A 3 17.07 -6.30 -34.08
C SER A 3 15.91 -6.33 -33.07
N ILE A 4 15.96 -5.49 -32.03
CA ILE A 4 14.88 -5.36 -31.02
C ILE A 4 13.58 -4.85 -31.66
N LEU A 5 13.67 -3.89 -32.57
CA LEU A 5 12.50 -3.39 -33.30
C LEU A 5 11.93 -4.43 -34.29
N SER A 6 12.76 -5.34 -34.82
CA SER A 6 12.29 -6.49 -35.61
C SER A 6 11.52 -7.47 -34.74
N GLN A 7 12.06 -7.80 -33.55
CA GLN A 7 11.41 -8.70 -32.59
C GLN A 7 10.03 -8.19 -32.16
N VAL A 8 9.91 -6.90 -31.84
CA VAL A 8 8.60 -6.30 -31.47
C VAL A 8 7.61 -6.36 -32.64
N ARG A 9 8.08 -6.20 -33.89
CA ARG A 9 7.21 -6.30 -35.07
C ARG A 9 6.70 -7.72 -35.29
N GLU A 10 7.59 -8.71 -35.23
CA GLU A 10 7.22 -10.14 -35.34
C GLU A 10 6.25 -10.54 -34.23
N PHE A 11 6.50 -10.10 -33.00
CA PHE A 11 5.58 -10.28 -31.88
C PHE A 11 4.22 -9.61 -32.12
N ALA A 12 4.20 -8.36 -32.59
CA ALA A 12 2.98 -7.63 -32.92
C ALA A 12 2.12 -8.34 -33.99
N GLU A 13 2.75 -8.90 -35.01
CA GLU A 13 2.07 -9.72 -36.04
C GLU A 13 1.48 -11.00 -35.44
N ALA A 14 2.25 -11.70 -34.59
CA ALA A 14 1.80 -12.92 -33.93
C ALA A 14 0.64 -12.69 -32.94
N VAL A 15 0.59 -11.52 -32.29
CA VAL A 15 -0.44 -11.16 -31.30
C VAL A 15 -1.72 -10.59 -31.91
N ALA A 16 -1.71 -10.15 -33.18
CA ALA A 16 -2.89 -9.56 -33.84
C ALA A 16 -4.22 -10.36 -33.73
N PRO A 17 -4.22 -11.71 -33.68
CA PRO A 17 -5.45 -12.48 -33.41
C PRO A 17 -6.02 -12.28 -31.99
N HIS A 18 -5.17 -11.95 -31.01
CA HIS A 18 -5.48 -11.89 -29.58
C HIS A 18 -5.72 -10.46 -29.06
N ALA A 19 -5.12 -9.45 -29.69
CA ALA A 19 -5.24 -8.05 -29.29
C ALA A 19 -5.37 -7.11 -30.48
N GLU A 20 -5.96 -5.94 -30.24
CA GLU A 20 -5.74 -4.78 -31.10
C GLU A 20 -4.31 -4.26 -30.85
N VAL A 21 -3.56 -4.03 -31.92
CA VAL A 21 -2.19 -3.52 -31.85
C VAL A 21 -2.15 -2.10 -32.39
N CYS A 22 -1.62 -1.18 -31.60
CA CYS A 22 -1.42 0.22 -31.98
C CYS A 22 0.06 0.59 -31.96
N THR A 23 0.52 1.24 -33.03
CA THR A 23 1.88 1.77 -33.18
C THR A 23 1.89 3.27 -33.47
N ASP A 24 0.77 3.96 -33.23
CA ASP A 24 0.67 5.42 -33.41
C ASP A 24 1.53 6.14 -32.37
N SER A 25 2.47 6.97 -32.82
CA SER A 25 3.46 7.58 -31.94
C SER A 25 2.87 8.60 -30.96
N ALA A 26 1.80 9.32 -31.36
CA ALA A 26 1.13 10.28 -30.49
C ALA A 26 0.39 9.55 -29.36
N LEU A 27 -0.36 8.49 -29.69
CA LEU A 27 -1.04 7.68 -28.68
C LEU A 27 -0.06 6.98 -27.75
N LEU A 28 1.05 6.44 -28.26
CA LEU A 28 2.08 5.79 -27.43
C LEU A 28 2.70 6.78 -26.44
N ALA A 29 2.96 8.02 -26.87
CA ALA A 29 3.49 9.07 -25.99
C ALA A 29 2.48 9.55 -24.95
N GLU A 30 1.19 9.59 -25.28
CA GLU A 30 0.10 9.89 -24.34
C GLU A 30 -0.07 8.77 -23.31
N ARG A 31 -0.14 7.52 -23.77
CA ARG A 31 -0.51 6.36 -22.95
C ARG A 31 0.63 5.78 -22.13
N GLY A 32 1.86 6.16 -22.43
CA GLY A 32 3.05 5.77 -21.67
C GLY A 32 3.35 6.64 -20.45
N ARG A 33 2.40 7.49 -20.01
CA ARG A 33 2.54 8.38 -18.86
C ARG A 33 1.62 7.98 -17.71
N ASP A 34 2.08 8.23 -16.50
CA ASP A 34 1.31 8.16 -15.26
C ASP A 34 0.44 9.42 -15.04
N TYR A 35 -0.18 9.52 -13.86
CA TYR A 35 -1.09 10.63 -13.54
C TYR A 35 -0.43 12.00 -13.58
N TRP A 36 0.86 12.09 -13.22
CA TRP A 36 1.62 13.34 -13.18
C TRP A 36 2.34 13.66 -14.49
N GLY A 37 2.22 12.77 -15.49
CA GLY A 37 2.86 12.93 -16.78
C GLY A 37 4.28 12.36 -16.84
N VAL A 38 4.75 11.69 -15.77
CA VAL A 38 6.02 10.95 -15.79
C VAL A 38 5.80 9.68 -16.60
N GLY A 39 6.69 9.39 -17.54
CA GLY A 39 6.42 8.34 -18.52
C GLY A 39 7.52 8.14 -19.53
N GLY A 40 7.31 7.13 -20.37
CA GLY A 40 8.16 6.82 -21.52
C GLY A 40 7.33 6.45 -22.74
N VAL A 41 7.99 5.96 -23.79
CA VAL A 41 7.34 5.63 -25.07
C VAL A 41 7.64 4.17 -25.41
N ALA A 42 6.60 3.34 -25.40
CA ALA A 42 6.66 1.95 -25.85
C ALA A 42 6.83 1.85 -27.37
N SER A 43 7.19 0.66 -27.85
CA SER A 43 7.22 0.38 -29.30
C SER A 43 5.86 -0.04 -29.86
N ALA A 44 4.96 -0.55 -29.03
CA ALA A 44 3.57 -0.80 -29.37
C ALA A 44 2.69 -0.77 -28.12
N LEU A 45 1.39 -0.60 -28.33
CA LEU A 45 0.34 -0.76 -27.32
C LEU A 45 -0.60 -1.87 -27.78
N MET A 46 -0.95 -2.76 -26.87
CA MET A 46 -1.83 -3.90 -27.12
C MET A 46 -3.05 -3.84 -26.22
N ARG A 47 -4.24 -3.97 -26.81
CA ARG A 47 -5.51 -4.11 -26.09
C ARG A 47 -6.06 -5.51 -26.29
N PRO A 48 -5.97 -6.39 -25.28
CA PRO A 48 -6.51 -7.74 -25.38
C PRO A 48 -8.01 -7.73 -25.67
N ARG A 49 -8.47 -8.67 -26.50
CA ARG A 49 -9.90 -8.80 -26.84
C ARG A 49 -10.72 -9.43 -25.72
N SER A 50 -10.07 -10.16 -24.82
CA SER A 50 -10.67 -10.77 -23.62
C SER A 50 -9.58 -11.15 -22.61
N CYS A 51 -9.99 -11.51 -21.39
CA CYS A 51 -9.10 -12.05 -20.37
C CYS A 51 -8.37 -13.32 -20.86
N GLN A 52 -9.06 -14.21 -21.59
CA GLN A 52 -8.48 -15.43 -22.16
C GLN A 52 -7.40 -15.16 -23.21
N ALA A 53 -7.42 -13.97 -23.84
CA ALA A 53 -6.42 -13.59 -24.82
C ALA A 53 -5.07 -13.23 -24.18
N ILE A 54 -5.01 -12.99 -22.87
CA ILE A 54 -3.77 -12.58 -22.17
C ILE A 54 -2.77 -13.74 -22.10
N ALA A 55 -3.23 -14.97 -21.83
CA ALA A 55 -2.38 -16.17 -21.81
C ALA A 55 -1.54 -16.36 -23.09
N PRO A 56 -2.14 -16.41 -24.30
CA PRO A 56 -1.35 -16.52 -25.53
C PRO A 56 -0.48 -15.29 -25.80
N ILE A 57 -0.89 -14.08 -25.39
CA ILE A 57 -0.04 -12.87 -25.51
C ILE A 57 1.24 -13.03 -24.68
N MET A 58 1.11 -13.46 -23.42
CA MET A 58 2.26 -13.67 -22.53
C MET A 58 3.18 -14.79 -23.03
N ALA A 59 2.62 -15.91 -23.48
CA ALA A 59 3.40 -17.00 -24.07
C ALA A 59 4.18 -16.54 -25.33
N LEU A 60 3.55 -15.74 -26.19
CA LEU A 60 4.21 -15.15 -27.37
C LEU A 60 5.29 -14.14 -26.96
N ALA A 61 5.05 -13.33 -25.93
CA ALA A 61 6.02 -12.37 -25.42
C ALA A 61 7.28 -13.08 -24.89
N ALA A 62 7.08 -14.16 -24.13
CA ALA A 62 8.17 -15.03 -23.68
C ALA A 62 8.95 -15.66 -24.85
N ALA A 63 8.25 -16.20 -25.85
CA ALA A 63 8.88 -16.82 -27.02
C ALA A 63 9.71 -15.84 -27.86
N HIS A 64 9.30 -14.56 -27.94
CA HIS A 64 10.00 -13.52 -28.71
C HIS A 64 10.98 -12.69 -27.86
N GLY A 65 11.01 -12.89 -26.54
CA GLY A 65 11.81 -12.08 -25.62
C GLY A 65 11.37 -10.62 -25.55
N VAL A 66 10.06 -10.36 -25.70
CA VAL A 66 9.49 -9.00 -25.65
C VAL A 66 8.98 -8.70 -24.24
N ALA A 67 9.42 -7.58 -23.69
CA ALA A 67 8.97 -7.13 -22.39
C ALA A 67 7.58 -6.48 -22.43
N ILE A 68 6.77 -6.78 -21.43
CA ILE A 68 5.39 -6.32 -21.27
C ILE A 68 5.31 -5.39 -20.07
N VAL A 69 4.73 -4.21 -20.27
CA VAL A 69 4.42 -3.23 -19.22
C VAL A 69 2.90 -3.17 -19.06
N PRO A 70 2.33 -3.67 -17.95
CA PRO A 70 0.90 -3.63 -17.74
C PRO A 70 0.39 -2.21 -17.50
N ARG A 71 -0.81 -1.92 -18.02
CA ARG A 71 -1.47 -0.63 -17.87
C ARG A 71 -2.95 -0.82 -17.53
N GLY A 72 -3.39 -0.22 -16.43
CA GLY A 72 -4.80 -0.07 -16.07
C GLY A 72 -5.27 1.38 -16.24
N GLY A 73 -5.70 2.00 -15.13
CA GLY A 73 -6.13 3.41 -15.09
C GLY A 73 -4.99 4.42 -15.31
N ALA A 74 -3.74 4.01 -15.08
CA ALA A 74 -2.55 4.89 -15.07
C ALA A 74 -2.63 6.03 -14.03
N SER A 75 -3.27 5.77 -12.88
CA SER A 75 -3.35 6.69 -11.73
C SER A 75 -2.13 6.68 -10.81
N ASN A 76 -1.09 5.87 -11.10
CA ASN A 76 0.06 5.75 -10.21
C ASN A 76 0.87 7.06 -10.13
N CYS A 77 1.63 7.22 -9.06
CA CYS A 77 2.39 8.43 -8.74
C CYS A 77 3.90 8.19 -8.58
N SER A 78 4.36 6.98 -8.86
CA SER A 78 5.73 6.52 -8.60
C SER A 78 6.51 6.20 -9.89
N GLY A 79 5.88 6.37 -11.06
CA GLY A 79 6.41 5.81 -12.30
C GLY A 79 6.34 4.29 -12.34
N GLY A 80 5.36 3.67 -11.69
CA GLY A 80 5.11 2.22 -11.70
C GLY A 80 4.80 1.64 -13.10
N MET A 81 4.62 2.51 -14.09
CA MET A 81 4.48 2.16 -15.50
C MET A 81 5.38 3.08 -16.34
N LEU A 82 6.64 2.68 -16.57
CA LEU A 82 7.62 3.45 -17.34
C LEU A 82 8.09 2.69 -18.60
N PRO A 83 7.30 2.66 -19.69
CA PRO A 83 7.66 1.92 -20.88
C PRO A 83 8.85 2.54 -21.63
N ALA A 84 9.70 1.71 -22.20
CA ALA A 84 10.85 2.11 -23.00
C ALA A 84 10.79 1.56 -24.45
N PRO A 85 11.59 2.11 -25.38
CA PRO A 85 11.74 1.54 -26.71
C PRO A 85 12.15 0.05 -26.64
N GLY A 86 11.46 -0.80 -27.41
CA GLY A 86 11.62 -2.25 -27.38
C GLY A 86 10.65 -2.98 -26.45
N GLN A 87 9.89 -2.24 -25.64
CA GLN A 87 8.85 -2.80 -24.76
C GLN A 87 7.45 -2.55 -25.33
N VAL A 88 6.47 -3.29 -24.82
CA VAL A 88 5.06 -3.19 -25.23
C VAL A 88 4.20 -2.86 -24.03
N LEU A 89 3.30 -1.88 -24.18
CA LEU A 89 2.24 -1.59 -23.22
C LEU A 89 1.08 -2.56 -23.41
N LEU A 90 0.66 -3.23 -22.34
CA LEU A 90 -0.54 -4.06 -22.32
C LEU A 90 -1.67 -3.30 -21.60
N ASP A 91 -2.57 -2.70 -22.37
CA ASP A 91 -3.66 -1.86 -21.87
C ASP A 91 -4.89 -2.74 -21.53
N LEU A 92 -5.10 -2.95 -20.23
CA LEU A 92 -6.15 -3.78 -19.66
C LEU A 92 -7.44 -3.00 -19.37
N SER A 93 -7.44 -1.68 -19.60
CA SER A 93 -8.57 -0.79 -19.24
C SER A 93 -9.88 -1.14 -19.96
N GLY A 94 -9.82 -1.84 -21.10
CA GLY A 94 -10.99 -2.33 -21.83
C GLY A 94 -11.63 -3.61 -21.28
N LEU A 95 -10.96 -4.30 -20.35
CA LEU A 95 -11.48 -5.51 -19.69
C LEU A 95 -12.11 -5.11 -18.35
N ASN A 96 -13.30 -4.52 -18.40
CA ASN A 96 -13.90 -3.79 -17.28
C ASN A 96 -15.30 -4.28 -16.87
N ARG A 97 -15.60 -5.56 -17.07
CA ARG A 97 -16.88 -6.13 -16.66
C ARG A 97 -16.86 -6.51 -15.18
N ILE A 98 -17.92 -6.13 -14.47
CA ILE A 98 -18.30 -6.76 -13.21
C ILE A 98 -18.98 -8.08 -13.57
N LEU A 99 -18.35 -9.19 -13.21
CA LEU A 99 -18.75 -10.53 -13.63
C LEU A 99 -19.87 -11.09 -12.76
N ASP A 100 -19.81 -10.84 -11.45
CA ASP A 100 -20.79 -11.29 -10.47
C ASP A 100 -20.75 -10.42 -9.20
N ILE A 101 -21.90 -10.24 -8.55
CA ILE A 101 -22.03 -9.63 -7.22
C ILE A 101 -22.87 -10.56 -6.35
N ASP A 102 -22.24 -11.20 -5.38
CA ASP A 102 -22.94 -12.02 -4.38
C ASP A 102 -23.14 -11.20 -3.10
N ALA A 103 -24.32 -10.57 -2.98
CA ALA A 103 -24.65 -9.76 -1.82
C ALA A 103 -24.77 -10.58 -0.52
N GLN A 104 -25.08 -11.88 -0.60
CA GLN A 104 -25.21 -12.75 0.58
C GLN A 104 -23.84 -13.13 1.13
N ARG A 105 -22.91 -13.51 0.25
CA ARG A 105 -21.51 -13.77 0.62
C ARG A 105 -20.68 -12.50 0.80
N ARG A 106 -21.21 -11.36 0.35
CA ARG A 106 -20.56 -10.05 0.33
C ARG A 106 -19.24 -10.09 -0.42
N CYS A 107 -19.29 -10.54 -1.67
CA CYS A 107 -18.14 -10.50 -2.57
C CYS A 107 -18.56 -10.12 -3.98
N ALA A 108 -17.59 -9.67 -4.78
CA ALA A 108 -17.77 -9.42 -6.21
C ALA A 108 -16.61 -10.03 -7.00
N ARG A 109 -16.91 -10.60 -8.18
CA ARG A 109 -15.93 -11.02 -9.18
C ARG A 109 -15.86 -9.98 -10.28
N VAL A 110 -14.65 -9.53 -10.61
CA VAL A 110 -14.44 -8.40 -11.54
C VAL A 110 -13.27 -8.67 -12.49
N GLU A 111 -13.37 -8.13 -13.71
CA GLU A 111 -12.24 -8.02 -14.64
C GLU A 111 -11.26 -6.90 -14.19
N PRO A 112 -9.99 -6.93 -14.63
CA PRO A 112 -8.94 -6.06 -14.09
C PRO A 112 -9.14 -4.56 -14.33
N GLY A 113 -9.84 -4.20 -15.40
CA GLY A 113 -10.11 -2.83 -15.83
C GLY A 113 -11.33 -2.19 -15.19
N VAL A 114 -12.07 -2.88 -14.30
CA VAL A 114 -13.19 -2.28 -13.57
C VAL A 114 -12.68 -1.08 -12.76
N ILE A 115 -13.27 0.10 -12.97
CA ILE A 115 -12.94 1.30 -12.20
C ILE A 115 -13.46 1.15 -10.78
N ASN A 116 -12.66 1.57 -9.79
CA ASN A 116 -13.01 1.42 -8.39
C ASN A 116 -14.36 2.06 -8.03
N ALA A 117 -14.58 3.30 -8.48
CA ALA A 117 -15.85 4.02 -8.28
C ALA A 117 -17.05 3.34 -8.97
N ASP A 118 -16.86 2.68 -10.11
CA ASP A 118 -17.93 1.94 -10.80
C ASP A 118 -18.34 0.70 -9.99
N LEU A 119 -17.39 -0.01 -9.39
CA LEU A 119 -17.69 -1.12 -8.48
C LEU A 119 -18.43 -0.65 -7.22
N GLN A 120 -18.03 0.48 -6.64
CA GLN A 120 -18.76 1.07 -5.51
C GLN A 120 -20.21 1.42 -5.90
N THR A 121 -20.40 2.03 -7.07
CA THR A 121 -21.74 2.37 -7.58
C THR A 121 -22.59 1.12 -7.81
N ALA A 122 -22.01 0.05 -8.37
CA ALA A 122 -22.71 -1.20 -8.64
C ALA A 122 -23.10 -1.98 -7.37
N THR A 123 -22.35 -1.79 -6.27
CA THR A 123 -22.59 -2.49 -4.99
C THR A 123 -23.52 -1.73 -4.05
N ALA A 124 -23.65 -0.42 -4.23
CA ALA A 124 -24.49 0.45 -3.40
C ALA A 124 -25.98 0.02 -3.28
N PRO A 125 -26.67 -0.48 -4.32
CA PRO A 125 -28.06 -0.96 -4.19
C PRO A 125 -28.24 -2.13 -3.21
N TYR A 126 -27.16 -2.86 -2.92
CA TYR A 126 -27.15 -3.96 -1.95
C TYR A 126 -26.79 -3.50 -0.53
N GLY A 127 -26.57 -2.20 -0.31
CA GLY A 127 -26.05 -1.66 0.95
C GLY A 127 -24.59 -2.06 1.22
N LEU A 128 -23.84 -2.39 0.16
CA LEU A 128 -22.46 -2.85 0.22
C LEU A 128 -21.53 -1.87 -0.48
N CYS A 129 -20.25 -1.90 -0.13
CA CYS A 129 -19.18 -1.22 -0.85
C CYS A 129 -17.88 -2.05 -0.85
N PHE A 130 -17.04 -1.82 -1.86
CA PHE A 130 -15.65 -2.24 -1.85
C PHE A 130 -14.83 -1.18 -1.10
N SER A 131 -14.15 -1.58 -0.03
CA SER A 131 -13.62 -0.64 0.97
C SER A 131 -12.44 0.23 0.50
N PRO A 132 -11.48 -0.27 -0.31
CA PRO A 132 -10.40 0.57 -0.79
C PRO A 132 -10.94 1.80 -1.52
N ASP A 133 -10.61 2.96 -1.00
CA ASP A 133 -11.15 4.25 -1.41
C ASP A 133 -10.03 5.27 -1.69
N PRO A 134 -9.05 4.93 -2.56
CA PRO A 134 -7.99 5.87 -2.91
C PRO A 134 -8.62 7.14 -3.49
N VAL A 135 -7.95 8.28 -3.33
CA VAL A 135 -8.40 9.55 -3.92
C VAL A 135 -8.55 9.42 -5.45
N SER A 136 -7.80 8.51 -6.07
CA SER A 136 -7.87 8.16 -7.48
C SER A 136 -9.01 7.20 -7.85
N ALA A 137 -9.91 6.81 -6.95
CA ALA A 137 -11.00 5.87 -7.20
C ALA A 137 -11.85 6.14 -8.47
N PRO A 138 -12.08 7.39 -8.91
CA PRO A 138 -12.76 7.66 -10.18
C PRO A 138 -11.98 7.24 -11.45
N LEU A 139 -10.69 6.92 -11.32
CA LEU A 139 -9.79 6.59 -12.43
C LEU A 139 -9.00 5.29 -12.21
N SER A 140 -8.73 4.91 -10.96
CA SER A 140 -7.99 3.69 -10.64
C SER A 140 -8.85 2.45 -10.93
N THR A 141 -8.21 1.40 -11.43
CA THR A 141 -8.88 0.11 -11.67
C THR A 141 -8.69 -0.81 -10.47
N VAL A 142 -9.58 -1.79 -10.28
CA VAL A 142 -9.47 -2.75 -9.18
C VAL A 142 -8.13 -3.50 -9.24
N ALA A 143 -7.70 -3.98 -10.40
CA ALA A 143 -6.38 -4.62 -10.50
C ALA A 143 -5.22 -3.64 -10.25
N GLY A 144 -5.37 -2.37 -10.62
CA GLY A 144 -4.42 -1.31 -10.28
C GLY A 144 -4.28 -1.15 -8.76
N ASN A 145 -5.40 -1.06 -8.05
CA ASN A 145 -5.42 -1.00 -6.59
C ASN A 145 -4.77 -2.23 -5.96
N ILE A 146 -4.96 -3.43 -6.55
CA ILE A 146 -4.32 -4.66 -6.08
C ILE A 146 -2.80 -4.57 -6.24
N ILE A 147 -2.29 -4.27 -7.43
CA ILE A 147 -0.83 -4.28 -7.68
C ILE A 147 -0.09 -3.11 -7.01
N GLU A 148 -0.79 -2.05 -6.61
CA GLU A 148 -0.23 -0.95 -5.79
C GLU A 148 -0.51 -1.13 -4.29
N ASN A 149 -1.30 -2.15 -3.90
CA ASN A 149 -1.87 -2.28 -2.55
C ASN A 149 -2.49 -0.97 -2.03
N ALA A 150 -3.29 -0.33 -2.87
CA ALA A 150 -3.79 1.01 -2.62
C ALA A 150 -4.54 1.12 -1.28
N GLY A 151 -4.30 2.23 -0.60
CA GLY A 151 -5.01 2.64 0.61
C GLY A 151 -6.08 3.68 0.32
N GLY A 152 -6.36 4.50 1.33
CA GLY A 152 -7.26 5.64 1.29
C GLY A 152 -7.52 6.17 2.70
N PRO A 153 -8.36 7.22 2.86
CA PRO A 153 -8.70 7.80 4.16
C PRO A 153 -9.27 6.80 5.16
N HIS A 154 -9.98 5.79 4.67
CA HIS A 154 -10.68 4.82 5.51
C HIS A 154 -9.85 3.57 5.87
N ALA A 155 -8.58 3.52 5.45
CA ALA A 155 -7.70 2.38 5.71
C ALA A 155 -7.42 2.16 7.20
N LEU A 156 -7.48 3.21 8.03
CA LEU A 156 -7.35 3.14 9.48
C LEU A 156 -8.27 2.08 10.10
N LYS A 157 -9.56 2.12 9.75
CA LYS A 157 -10.59 1.26 10.32
C LYS A 157 -10.80 -0.01 9.52
N TYR A 158 -10.73 0.07 8.19
CA TYR A 158 -11.13 -1.04 7.32
C TYR A 158 -9.96 -1.78 6.68
N GLY A 159 -8.74 -1.23 6.72
CA GLY A 159 -7.57 -1.80 6.08
C GLY A 159 -7.35 -1.30 4.66
N VAL A 160 -6.23 -1.73 4.06
CA VAL A 160 -5.85 -1.41 2.68
C VAL A 160 -6.36 -2.48 1.72
N THR A 161 -6.07 -2.35 0.41
CA THR A 161 -6.52 -3.31 -0.60
C THR A 161 -6.22 -4.77 -0.24
N TYR A 162 -5.07 -5.06 0.37
CA TYR A 162 -4.73 -6.40 0.88
C TYR A 162 -5.85 -7.05 1.71
N ASN A 163 -6.53 -6.29 2.58
CA ASN A 163 -7.58 -6.77 3.46
C ASN A 163 -8.90 -7.11 2.74
N HIS A 164 -9.01 -6.80 1.44
CA HIS A 164 -10.24 -6.90 0.68
C HIS A 164 -10.13 -7.76 -0.58
N VAL A 165 -9.01 -8.46 -0.76
CA VAL A 165 -8.81 -9.40 -1.89
C VAL A 165 -8.97 -10.83 -1.37
N LEU A 166 -9.94 -11.55 -1.92
CA LEU A 166 -10.19 -12.96 -1.59
C LEU A 166 -9.41 -13.89 -2.51
N SER A 167 -9.35 -13.57 -3.81
CA SER A 167 -8.54 -14.30 -4.78
C SER A 167 -8.26 -13.49 -6.04
N VAL A 168 -7.22 -13.89 -6.77
CA VAL A 168 -6.92 -13.38 -8.12
C VAL A 168 -6.65 -14.54 -9.07
N GLU A 169 -7.18 -14.46 -10.29
CA GLU A 169 -6.71 -15.21 -11.44
C GLU A 169 -5.60 -14.40 -12.13
N VAL A 170 -4.48 -15.06 -12.42
CA VAL A 170 -3.28 -14.43 -12.95
C VAL A 170 -2.75 -15.25 -14.12
N VAL A 171 -2.37 -14.55 -15.19
CA VAL A 171 -1.51 -15.09 -16.24
C VAL A 171 -0.05 -14.80 -15.87
N LEU A 172 0.73 -15.86 -15.69
CA LEU A 172 2.17 -15.79 -15.42
C LEU A 172 2.97 -15.49 -16.69
N PRO A 173 4.25 -15.09 -16.59
CA PRO A 173 5.09 -14.76 -17.74
C PRO A 173 5.22 -15.87 -18.79
N ASP A 174 5.11 -17.14 -18.40
CA ASP A 174 5.13 -18.29 -19.31
C ASP A 174 3.79 -18.52 -20.04
N GLY A 175 2.76 -17.72 -19.75
CA GLY A 175 1.41 -17.84 -20.28
C GLY A 175 0.51 -18.81 -19.49
N SER A 176 1.01 -19.45 -18.43
CA SER A 176 0.19 -20.29 -17.57
C SER A 176 -0.80 -19.46 -16.75
N VAL A 177 -2.02 -19.98 -16.60
CA VAL A 177 -3.09 -19.35 -15.81
C VAL A 177 -3.15 -20.04 -14.45
N ARG A 178 -3.15 -19.25 -13.37
CA ARG A 178 -3.29 -19.75 -12.00
C ARG A 178 -4.20 -18.87 -11.19
N THR A 179 -4.86 -19.45 -10.20
CA THR A 179 -5.63 -18.71 -9.19
C THR A 179 -4.90 -18.78 -7.86
N PHE A 180 -4.81 -17.66 -7.17
CA PHE A 180 -4.24 -17.54 -5.82
C PHE A 180 -5.31 -16.97 -4.90
N ALA A 181 -5.54 -17.62 -3.76
CA ALA A 181 -6.60 -17.26 -2.83
C ALA A 181 -6.07 -17.03 -1.41
N ALA A 182 -6.79 -16.20 -0.64
CA ALA A 182 -6.41 -15.86 0.73
C ALA A 182 -6.44 -17.09 1.65
N ASP A 183 -7.33 -18.04 1.36
CA ASP A 183 -7.57 -19.29 2.09
C ASP A 183 -6.76 -20.49 1.57
N ASP A 184 -5.88 -20.29 0.57
CA ASP A 184 -4.95 -21.33 0.11
C ASP A 184 -4.09 -21.84 1.29
N GLU A 185 -3.87 -23.16 1.32
CA GLU A 185 -2.93 -23.78 2.25
C GLU A 185 -1.47 -23.45 1.86
N GLY A 186 -0.59 -23.41 2.87
CA GLY A 186 0.82 -23.09 2.67
C GLY A 186 1.12 -21.59 2.71
N PRO A 187 2.26 -21.14 2.16
CA PRO A 187 2.66 -19.73 2.12
C PRO A 187 1.59 -18.83 1.50
N ASP A 188 1.45 -17.59 1.97
CA ASP A 188 0.57 -16.61 1.34
C ASP A 188 1.18 -16.05 0.05
N LEU A 189 0.91 -16.74 -1.08
CA LEU A 189 1.32 -16.31 -2.42
C LEU A 189 0.45 -15.18 -2.98
N LEU A 190 -0.83 -15.08 -2.59
CA LEU A 190 -1.70 -13.96 -2.97
C LEU A 190 -1.10 -12.63 -2.51
N GLY A 191 -0.54 -12.60 -1.29
CA GLY A 191 0.11 -11.43 -0.72
C GLY A 191 1.31 -10.93 -1.52
N LEU A 192 1.95 -11.77 -2.33
CA LEU A 192 3.05 -11.33 -3.20
C LEU A 192 2.56 -10.52 -4.40
N PHE A 193 1.36 -10.78 -4.91
CA PHE A 193 0.79 -10.04 -6.05
C PHE A 193 0.27 -8.66 -5.64
N ILE A 194 -0.21 -8.56 -4.40
CA ILE A 194 -0.71 -7.31 -3.81
C ILE A 194 0.51 -6.41 -3.51
N GLY A 195 0.61 -5.27 -4.18
CA GLY A 195 1.80 -4.41 -4.11
C GLY A 195 2.96 -4.81 -5.04
N SER A 196 2.74 -5.75 -5.99
CA SER A 196 3.79 -6.22 -6.92
C SER A 196 4.13 -5.26 -8.06
N GLU A 197 3.38 -4.17 -8.23
CA GLU A 197 3.47 -3.24 -9.36
C GLU A 197 3.39 -3.96 -10.72
N GLY A 198 2.67 -5.09 -10.78
CA GLY A 198 2.49 -5.86 -12.01
C GLY A 198 3.75 -6.59 -12.49
N THR A 199 4.75 -6.78 -11.63
CA THR A 199 6.01 -7.44 -11.97
C THR A 199 5.97 -8.97 -11.87
N LEU A 200 4.95 -9.57 -11.26
CA LEU A 200 4.87 -11.03 -11.04
C LEU A 200 3.89 -11.75 -11.96
N GLY A 201 2.90 -11.05 -12.49
CA GLY A 201 1.92 -11.60 -13.42
C GLY A 201 0.86 -10.57 -13.82
N ILE A 202 -0.01 -10.95 -14.76
CA ILE A 202 -1.14 -10.13 -15.20
C ILE A 202 -2.42 -10.65 -14.56
N ILE A 203 -3.06 -9.85 -13.71
CA ILE A 203 -4.37 -10.18 -13.12
C ILE A 203 -5.44 -10.14 -14.23
N THR A 204 -6.20 -11.23 -14.38
CA THR A 204 -7.27 -11.40 -15.37
C THR A 204 -8.67 -11.45 -14.75
N GLU A 205 -8.76 -11.81 -13.48
CA GLU A 205 -9.98 -11.77 -12.67
C GLU A 205 -9.59 -11.53 -11.20
N ALA A 206 -10.41 -10.77 -10.46
CA ALA A 206 -10.26 -10.65 -9.01
C ALA A 206 -11.60 -10.94 -8.32
N THR A 207 -11.56 -11.69 -7.22
CA THR A 207 -12.67 -11.79 -6.27
C THR A 207 -12.36 -10.92 -5.07
N VAL A 208 -13.18 -9.89 -4.85
CA VAL A 208 -12.99 -8.92 -3.76
C VAL A 208 -14.08 -9.06 -2.69
N ALA A 209 -13.70 -8.82 -1.45
CA ALA A 209 -14.62 -8.75 -0.32
C ALA A 209 -15.34 -7.40 -0.31
N LEU A 210 -16.65 -7.45 -0.09
CA LEU A 210 -17.50 -6.28 0.10
C LEU A 210 -17.85 -6.14 1.58
N ARG A 211 -17.96 -4.89 2.04
CA ARG A 211 -18.43 -4.58 3.39
C ARG A 211 -19.78 -3.88 3.34
N PRO A 212 -20.59 -3.97 4.40
CA PRO A 212 -21.73 -3.08 4.57
C PRO A 212 -21.29 -1.61 4.58
N VAL A 213 -22.07 -0.76 3.94
CA VAL A 213 -21.97 0.69 4.13
C VAL A 213 -22.43 1.01 5.56
N ALA A 214 -21.68 1.85 6.27
CA ALA A 214 -22.04 2.25 7.63
C ALA A 214 -23.39 2.97 7.62
N ALA A 215 -24.24 2.68 8.60
CA ALA A 215 -25.58 3.26 8.66
C ALA A 215 -25.56 4.76 8.95
N VAL A 216 -24.55 5.23 9.68
CA VAL A 216 -24.33 6.62 10.03
C VAL A 216 -22.85 6.92 9.92
N THR A 217 -22.52 8.10 9.39
CA THR A 217 -21.18 8.70 9.42
C THR A 217 -21.33 10.14 9.88
N HIS A 218 -20.56 10.56 10.88
CA HIS A 218 -20.48 11.95 11.32
C HIS A 218 -19.04 12.45 11.20
N SER A 219 -18.92 13.72 10.81
CA SER A 219 -17.63 14.36 10.56
C SER A 219 -17.36 15.47 11.56
N LEU A 220 -16.11 15.55 12.00
CA LEU A 220 -15.60 16.59 12.89
C LEU A 220 -14.32 17.18 12.29
N MET A 221 -14.02 18.43 12.65
CA MET A 221 -12.74 19.08 12.37
C MET A 221 -12.20 19.68 13.66
N GLY A 222 -10.91 19.46 13.93
CA GLY A 222 -10.14 20.23 14.90
C GLY A 222 -9.10 21.10 14.19
N ALA A 223 -9.01 22.38 14.56
CA ALA A 223 -7.90 23.25 14.16
C ALA A 223 -6.93 23.42 15.32
N PHE A 224 -5.63 23.49 15.04
CA PHE A 224 -4.58 23.49 16.06
C PHE A 224 -3.55 24.59 15.80
N ALA A 225 -3.08 25.20 16.88
CA ALA A 225 -2.02 26.21 16.84
C ALA A 225 -0.62 25.64 16.55
N THR A 226 -0.43 24.32 16.72
CA THR A 226 0.83 23.62 16.43
C THR A 226 0.57 22.19 15.94
N ALA A 227 1.46 21.68 15.07
CA ALA A 227 1.44 20.29 14.63
C ALA A 227 1.51 19.27 15.80
N ARG A 228 2.33 19.54 16.82
CA ARG A 228 2.43 18.68 18.02
C ARG A 228 1.09 18.54 18.72
N ALA A 229 0.32 19.63 18.87
CA ALA A 229 -1.00 19.60 19.50
C ALA A 229 -2.02 18.76 18.71
N ALA A 230 -1.98 18.83 17.38
CA ALA A 230 -2.83 18.02 16.51
C ALA A 230 -2.50 16.52 16.64
N ALA A 231 -1.23 16.14 16.58
CA ALA A 231 -0.82 14.74 16.72
C ALA A 231 -1.05 14.16 18.12
N ASP A 232 -0.81 14.95 19.18
CA ASP A 232 -1.15 14.53 20.55
C ASP A 232 -2.66 14.30 20.71
N THR A 233 -3.48 15.05 19.97
CA THR A 233 -4.93 14.86 19.94
C THR A 233 -5.31 13.58 19.20
N ILE A 234 -4.68 13.28 18.06
CA ILE A 234 -4.85 12.01 17.34
C ILE A 234 -4.50 10.82 18.24
N ALA A 235 -3.32 10.85 18.86
CA ALA A 235 -2.90 9.79 19.79
C ALA A 235 -3.87 9.64 20.97
N ALA A 236 -4.36 10.77 21.52
CA ALA A 236 -5.34 10.75 22.60
C ALA A 236 -6.70 10.17 22.17
N ILE A 237 -7.17 10.44 20.94
CA ILE A 237 -8.38 9.83 20.39
C ILE A 237 -8.22 8.31 20.32
N ILE A 238 -7.12 7.84 19.72
CA ILE A 238 -6.84 6.41 19.56
C ILE A 238 -6.73 5.70 20.92
N ALA A 239 -6.09 6.35 21.90
CA ALA A 239 -5.95 5.81 23.25
C ALA A 239 -7.29 5.62 23.99
N THR A 240 -8.38 6.23 23.53
CA THR A 240 -9.72 5.99 24.09
C THR A 240 -10.32 4.64 23.68
N GLY A 241 -9.71 3.94 22.73
CA GLY A 241 -10.26 2.74 22.08
C GLY A 241 -11.22 3.04 20.94
N VAL A 242 -11.55 4.32 20.69
CA VAL A 242 -12.25 4.74 19.48
C VAL A 242 -11.29 4.62 18.30
N VAL A 243 -11.71 3.89 17.26
CA VAL A 243 -11.01 3.83 15.97
C VAL A 243 -11.87 4.62 14.98
N PRO A 244 -11.55 5.89 14.70
CA PRO A 244 -12.23 6.66 13.68
C PRO A 244 -12.17 5.95 12.33
N ALA A 245 -13.19 6.20 11.51
CA ALA A 245 -13.24 5.71 10.15
C ALA A 245 -12.15 6.39 9.30
N ALA A 246 -11.92 7.69 9.51
CA ALA A 246 -10.84 8.45 8.89
C ALA A 246 -10.23 9.46 9.87
N LEU A 247 -8.94 9.75 9.70
CA LEU A 247 -8.18 10.77 10.42
C LEU A 247 -7.20 11.43 9.43
N GLU A 248 -7.62 12.53 8.82
CA GLU A 248 -6.85 13.23 7.78
C GLU A 248 -6.20 14.50 8.31
N TRP A 249 -4.99 14.77 7.84
CA TRP A 249 -4.20 15.94 8.19
C TRP A 249 -4.07 16.91 7.02
N LEU A 250 -4.13 18.22 7.32
CA LEU A 250 -3.62 19.27 6.45
C LEU A 250 -2.80 20.27 7.27
N ASP A 251 -1.62 20.63 6.79
CA ASP A 251 -0.78 21.66 7.41
C ASP A 251 -1.11 23.08 6.90
N ARG A 252 -0.51 24.08 7.55
CA ARG A 252 -0.67 25.51 7.24
C ARG A 252 -0.49 25.82 5.75
N ALA A 253 0.53 25.25 5.12
CA ALA A 253 0.81 25.49 3.70
C ALA A 253 -0.27 24.87 2.81
N GLY A 254 -0.75 23.68 3.14
CA GLY A 254 -1.89 23.04 2.47
C GLY A 254 -3.19 23.84 2.61
N ILE A 255 -3.50 24.30 3.83
CA ILE A 255 -4.68 25.14 4.12
C ILE A 255 -4.65 26.43 3.29
N ALA A 256 -3.54 27.18 3.38
CA ALA A 256 -3.40 28.45 2.64
C ALA A 256 -3.33 28.26 1.12
N GLY A 257 -2.79 27.12 0.65
CA GLY A 257 -2.72 26.79 -0.76
C GLY A 257 -4.10 26.48 -1.36
N LEU A 258 -4.94 25.72 -0.64
CA LEU A 258 -6.30 25.40 -1.03
C LEU A 258 -7.19 26.66 -1.13
N GLU A 259 -7.09 27.56 -0.14
CA GLU A 259 -7.92 28.76 -0.06
C GLU A 259 -7.75 29.71 -1.25
N GLN A 260 -6.64 29.60 -1.99
CA GLN A 260 -6.41 30.39 -3.21
C GLN A 260 -7.34 30.00 -4.37
N PHE A 261 -7.89 28.79 -4.36
CA PHE A 261 -8.71 28.24 -5.45
C PHE A 261 -10.16 27.99 -5.02
N TYR A 262 -10.35 27.73 -3.74
CA TYR A 262 -11.61 27.27 -3.17
C TYR A 262 -11.87 28.02 -1.85
N ASP A 263 -13.09 28.52 -1.64
CA ASP A 263 -13.52 28.97 -0.31
C ASP A 263 -13.77 27.71 0.53
N THR A 264 -12.73 27.24 1.23
CA THR A 264 -12.82 26.04 2.06
C THR A 264 -13.40 26.35 3.44
N GLY A 265 -13.40 27.63 3.82
CA GLY A 265 -13.75 28.09 5.15
C GLY A 265 -12.76 27.63 6.24
N TYR A 266 -11.64 26.99 5.91
CA TYR A 266 -10.67 26.55 6.90
C TYR A 266 -9.96 27.74 7.58
N PRO A 267 -9.64 27.65 8.88
CA PRO A 267 -8.98 28.74 9.60
C PRO A 267 -7.53 28.93 9.10
N LEU A 268 -7.26 30.09 8.49
CA LEU A 268 -5.94 30.43 7.92
C LEU A 268 -4.84 30.71 8.97
N ASP A 269 -5.22 30.93 10.22
CA ASP A 269 -4.31 31.10 11.35
C ASP A 269 -3.92 29.77 12.01
N ALA A 270 -4.55 28.65 11.62
CA ALA A 270 -4.20 27.32 12.09
C ALA A 270 -2.86 26.84 11.53
N ASP A 271 -2.12 26.12 12.36
CA ASP A 271 -0.91 25.44 11.94
C ASP A 271 -1.21 24.11 11.25
N SER A 272 -2.27 23.45 11.71
CA SER A 272 -2.80 22.23 11.13
C SER A 272 -4.30 22.09 11.42
N ILE A 273 -4.99 21.37 10.54
CA ILE A 273 -6.34 20.85 10.80
C ILE A 273 -6.32 19.32 10.74
N VAL A 274 -7.20 18.71 11.53
CA VAL A 274 -7.48 17.28 11.48
C VAL A 274 -8.96 17.08 11.18
N LEU A 275 -9.25 16.39 10.07
CA LEU A 275 -10.61 15.96 9.70
C LEU A 275 -10.83 14.53 10.18
N ILE A 276 -12.00 14.28 10.77
CA ILE A 276 -12.30 13.02 11.43
C ILE A 276 -13.67 12.54 10.98
N ASP A 277 -13.74 11.30 10.50
CA ASP A 277 -15.01 10.59 10.34
C ASP A 277 -15.14 9.52 11.42
N VAL A 278 -16.30 9.48 12.09
CA VAL A 278 -16.73 8.36 12.91
C VAL A 278 -17.95 7.73 12.25
N ASP A 279 -17.93 6.42 12.07
CA ASP A 279 -18.99 5.69 11.37
C ASP A 279 -19.39 4.39 12.09
N GLY A 280 -20.60 3.91 11.80
CA GLY A 280 -21.13 2.68 12.37
C GLY A 280 -22.65 2.72 12.52
N THR A 281 -23.15 2.07 13.57
CA THR A 281 -24.54 2.24 14.01
C THR A 281 -24.75 3.62 14.62
N ALA A 282 -26.01 4.08 14.64
CA ALA A 282 -26.34 5.35 15.28
C ALA A 282 -25.95 5.42 16.78
N ALA A 283 -25.93 4.28 17.48
CA ALA A 283 -25.51 4.22 18.88
C ALA A 283 -23.99 4.35 19.03
N GLU A 284 -23.23 3.65 18.18
CA GLU A 284 -21.76 3.74 18.16
C GLU A 284 -21.32 5.15 17.78
N VAL A 285 -21.87 5.73 16.71
CA VAL A 285 -21.51 7.09 16.27
C VAL A 285 -21.80 8.12 17.35
N ARG A 286 -22.96 8.07 18.03
CA ARG A 286 -23.24 8.99 19.14
C ARG A 286 -22.22 8.88 20.27
N ARG A 287 -21.81 7.66 20.62
CA ARG A 287 -20.78 7.42 21.65
C ARG A 287 -19.42 7.93 21.20
N ASP A 288 -18.98 7.51 20.01
CA ASP A 288 -17.66 7.84 19.46
C ASP A 288 -17.49 9.33 19.21
N GLN A 289 -18.49 9.99 18.63
CA GLN A 289 -18.49 11.44 18.42
C GLN A 289 -18.30 12.18 19.75
N ALA A 290 -19.05 11.83 20.80
CA ALA A 290 -18.95 12.50 22.09
C ALA A 290 -17.55 12.35 22.72
N VAL A 291 -16.92 11.18 22.55
CA VAL A 291 -15.55 10.92 22.99
C VAL A 291 -14.55 11.76 22.20
N VAL A 292 -14.64 11.72 20.86
CA VAL A 292 -13.73 12.45 19.95
C VAL A 292 -13.85 13.95 20.18
N GLU A 293 -15.06 14.50 20.25
CA GLU A 293 -15.30 15.92 20.51
C GLU A 293 -14.68 16.37 21.84
N ARG A 294 -14.87 15.60 22.91
CA ARG A 294 -14.28 15.89 24.21
C ARG A 294 -12.75 15.93 24.14
N VAL A 295 -12.13 15.03 23.37
CA VAL A 295 -10.66 15.01 23.19
C VAL A 295 -10.19 16.20 22.35
N LEU A 296 -10.89 16.52 21.25
CA LEU A 296 -10.60 17.70 20.42
C LEU A 296 -10.59 18.98 21.24
N ARG A 297 -11.63 19.20 22.07
CA ARG A 297 -11.79 20.41 22.90
C ARG A 297 -10.69 20.62 23.95
N GLN A 298 -9.82 19.64 24.19
CA GLN A 298 -8.69 19.80 25.11
C GLN A 298 -7.55 20.63 24.53
N ARG A 299 -7.38 20.63 23.20
CA ARG A 299 -6.19 21.20 22.53
C ARG A 299 -6.50 22.02 21.29
N ALA A 300 -7.62 21.77 20.61
CA ALA A 300 -7.99 22.48 19.41
C ALA A 300 -8.38 23.94 19.71
N THR A 301 -7.94 24.87 18.86
CA THR A 301 -8.35 26.28 18.89
C THR A 301 -9.75 26.47 18.34
N GLU A 302 -10.18 25.59 17.44
CA GLU A 302 -11.52 25.54 16.89
C GLU A 302 -11.96 24.09 16.72
N VAL A 303 -13.22 23.79 17.02
CA VAL A 303 -13.85 22.48 16.77
C VAL A 303 -15.12 22.72 15.96
N ARG A 304 -15.23 22.09 14.79
CA ARG A 304 -16.45 22.06 13.97
C ARG A 304 -17.02 20.65 13.92
N ILE A 305 -18.34 20.56 13.92
CA ILE A 305 -19.09 19.30 13.88
C ILE A 305 -20.11 19.45 12.76
N ALA A 306 -20.13 18.50 11.83
CA ALA A 306 -21.14 18.46 10.79
C ALA A 306 -22.47 17.94 11.36
N GLU A 307 -23.55 18.71 11.24
CA GLU A 307 -24.90 18.29 11.64
C GLU A 307 -25.70 17.75 10.45
N THR A 308 -25.32 18.13 9.23
CA THR A 308 -25.96 17.73 7.98
C THR A 308 -24.97 17.14 6.99
N ALA A 309 -25.49 16.50 5.93
CA ALA A 309 -24.67 16.01 4.82
C ALA A 309 -23.94 17.15 4.10
N ASP A 310 -24.55 18.33 4.02
CA ASP A 310 -23.96 19.52 3.40
C ASP A 310 -22.80 20.06 4.25
N ASP A 311 -22.94 20.10 5.58
CA ASP A 311 -21.85 20.49 6.49
C ASP A 311 -20.67 19.52 6.36
N ARG A 312 -20.97 18.21 6.29
CA ARG A 312 -19.95 17.19 6.06
C ARG A 312 -19.24 17.40 4.72
N ALA A 313 -20.00 17.62 3.65
CA ALA A 313 -19.43 17.89 2.33
C ALA A 313 -18.52 19.13 2.37
N ALA A 314 -18.93 20.20 3.06
CA ALA A 314 -18.13 21.41 3.24
C ALA A 314 -16.83 21.15 4.00
N LEU A 315 -16.87 20.41 5.12
CA LEU A 315 -15.66 20.05 5.88
C LEU A 315 -14.65 19.26 5.05
N TRP A 316 -15.12 18.35 4.20
CA TRP A 316 -14.26 17.50 3.39
C TRP A 316 -13.86 18.10 2.03
N PHE A 317 -14.52 19.19 1.61
CA PHE A 317 -14.38 19.77 0.28
C PHE A 317 -12.92 20.10 -0.06
N GLY A 318 -12.21 20.79 0.84
CA GLY A 318 -10.81 21.16 0.63
C GLY A 318 -9.90 19.93 0.50
N ARG A 319 -9.99 18.98 1.43
CA ARG A 319 -9.18 17.75 1.41
C ARG A 319 -9.35 16.93 0.14
N LEU A 320 -10.58 16.79 -0.36
CA LEU A 320 -10.88 16.02 -1.57
C LEU A 320 -10.48 16.75 -2.86
N ASN A 321 -10.38 18.08 -2.84
CA ASN A 321 -9.96 18.89 -3.98
C ASN A 321 -8.47 19.29 -3.98
N ALA A 322 -7.70 18.88 -2.97
CA ALA A 322 -6.27 19.17 -2.88
C ALA A 322 -5.45 18.76 -4.12
N PRO A 323 -5.64 17.57 -4.72
CA PRO A 323 -4.95 17.23 -5.98
C PRO A 323 -5.31 18.19 -7.13
N ASN A 324 -6.57 18.61 -7.21
CA ASN A 324 -7.02 19.55 -8.23
C ASN A 324 -6.35 20.92 -8.06
N SER A 325 -6.22 21.43 -6.81
CA SER A 325 -5.50 22.70 -6.56
C SER A 325 -4.02 22.63 -6.89
N VAL A 326 -3.36 21.47 -6.67
CA VAL A 326 -1.95 21.28 -7.03
C VAL A 326 -1.76 21.47 -8.54
N VAL A 327 -2.62 20.85 -9.36
CA VAL A 327 -2.58 20.98 -10.82
C VAL A 327 -2.92 22.41 -11.25
N GLN A 328 -3.97 23.02 -10.68
CA GLN A 328 -4.40 24.39 -11.01
C GLN A 328 -3.37 25.45 -10.62
N SER A 329 -2.47 25.16 -9.67
CA SER A 329 -1.42 26.10 -9.24
C SER A 329 -0.50 26.57 -10.37
N GLY A 330 -0.37 25.80 -11.45
CA GLY A 330 0.55 26.06 -12.56
C GLY A 330 2.04 25.94 -12.20
N LYS A 331 2.38 25.64 -10.93
CA LYS A 331 3.75 25.53 -10.43
C LYS A 331 4.41 24.22 -10.86
N GLY A 332 5.73 24.13 -10.70
CA GLY A 332 6.40 22.83 -10.63
C GLY A 332 6.05 22.18 -9.30
N PHE A 333 5.77 20.88 -9.31
CA PHE A 333 5.49 20.15 -8.08
C PHE A 333 6.00 18.72 -8.16
N PHE A 334 6.20 18.14 -6.97
CA PHE A 334 6.51 16.74 -6.76
C PHE A 334 5.78 16.27 -5.50
N ILE A 335 5.08 15.14 -5.57
CA ILE A 335 4.36 14.56 -4.44
C ILE A 335 5.18 13.41 -3.88
N GLY A 336 5.76 13.63 -2.70
CA GLY A 336 6.35 12.55 -1.91
C GLY A 336 5.28 11.72 -1.22
N ASP A 337 5.69 10.55 -0.75
CA ASP A 337 4.86 9.61 0.03
C ASP A 337 5.78 8.90 1.01
N VAL A 338 5.55 9.11 2.30
CA VAL A 338 6.31 8.47 3.38
C VAL A 338 5.36 8.11 4.52
N THR A 339 5.60 6.97 5.14
CA THR A 339 4.83 6.55 6.32
C THR A 339 5.76 6.38 7.52
N VAL A 340 5.35 6.91 8.66
CA VAL A 340 6.04 6.75 9.97
C VAL A 340 5.08 6.16 10.99
N PRO A 341 5.56 5.60 12.12
CA PRO A 341 4.69 5.31 13.25
C PRO A 341 3.89 6.56 13.66
N ARG A 342 2.61 6.40 14.02
CA ARG A 342 1.67 7.53 14.22
C ARG A 342 2.15 8.53 15.27
N ASP A 343 2.81 8.03 16.31
CA ASP A 343 3.40 8.81 17.39
C ASP A 343 4.63 9.64 16.96
N ARG A 344 5.14 9.43 15.74
CA ARG A 344 6.25 10.15 15.10
C ARG A 344 5.84 11.17 14.04
N ILE A 345 4.55 11.34 13.77
CA ILE A 345 4.05 12.35 12.81
C ILE A 345 4.61 13.75 13.11
N PRO A 346 4.68 14.24 14.37
CA PRO A 346 5.22 15.57 14.65
C PRO A 346 6.67 15.72 14.30
N GLU A 347 7.51 14.76 14.70
CA GLU A 347 8.93 14.75 14.35
C GLU A 347 9.13 14.70 12.83
N MET A 348 8.26 13.98 12.11
CA MET A 348 8.29 13.93 10.65
C MET A 348 7.88 15.26 10.01
N GLN A 349 6.81 15.90 10.50
CA GLN A 349 6.37 17.22 10.03
C GLN A 349 7.44 18.28 10.28
N GLU A 350 8.06 18.29 11.46
CA GLU A 350 9.17 19.18 11.79
C GLU A 350 10.36 18.97 10.84
N ALA A 351 10.69 17.71 10.52
CA ALA A 351 11.74 17.38 9.57
C ALA A 351 11.42 17.90 8.15
N ILE A 352 10.18 17.75 7.67
CA ILE A 352 9.74 18.25 6.37
C ILE A 352 9.86 19.78 6.31
N GLN A 353 9.36 20.48 7.33
CA GLN A 353 9.41 21.95 7.35
C GLN A 353 10.85 22.48 7.48
N ALA A 354 11.70 21.81 8.26
CA ALA A 354 13.12 22.15 8.32
C ALA A 354 13.82 21.93 6.98
N THR A 355 13.48 20.88 6.23
CA THR A 355 13.96 20.64 4.87
C THR A 355 13.49 21.74 3.92
N ALA A 356 12.22 22.14 3.97
CA ALA A 356 11.68 23.24 3.16
C ALA A 356 12.46 24.55 3.38
N GLU A 357 12.74 24.88 4.65
CA GLU A 357 13.50 26.08 5.02
C GLU A 357 14.97 26.02 4.56
N ARG A 358 15.63 24.85 4.65
CA ARG A 358 17.00 24.67 4.16
C ARG A 358 17.14 24.92 2.66
N HIS A 359 16.12 24.55 1.89
CA HIS A 359 16.11 24.58 0.43
C HIS A 359 15.27 25.73 -0.16
N ARG A 360 15.00 26.78 0.63
CA ARG A 360 14.15 27.93 0.25
C ARG A 360 14.67 28.80 -0.91
N ASP A 361 15.91 28.59 -1.34
CA ASP A 361 16.51 29.22 -2.53
C ASP A 361 16.17 28.48 -3.82
N GLY A 362 15.87 27.18 -3.73
CA GLY A 362 15.39 26.34 -4.84
C GLY A 362 13.90 26.04 -4.83
N LEU A 363 13.26 26.01 -3.65
CA LEU A 363 11.87 25.60 -3.44
C LEU A 363 10.98 26.77 -3.01
N LEU A 364 9.70 26.71 -3.35
CA LEU A 364 8.70 27.70 -2.93
C LEU A 364 8.18 27.38 -1.53
N PHE A 365 7.70 26.15 -1.33
CA PHE A 365 7.22 25.62 -0.05
C PHE A 365 6.95 24.11 -0.18
N ILE A 366 6.74 23.43 0.96
CA ILE A 366 6.25 22.05 1.00
C ILE A 366 4.92 22.05 1.77
N ALA A 367 3.85 21.61 1.13
CA ALA A 367 2.54 21.41 1.76
C ALA A 367 2.36 19.94 2.12
N VAL A 368 1.86 19.66 3.32
CA VAL A 368 1.67 18.29 3.80
C VAL A 368 0.20 18.03 4.04
N CYS A 369 -0.32 17.04 3.31
CA CYS A 369 -1.56 16.35 3.64
C CYS A 369 -1.25 14.89 3.95
N GLY A 370 -2.16 14.17 4.61
CA GLY A 370 -1.89 12.77 4.89
C GLY A 370 -3.00 12.04 5.62
N HIS A 371 -2.92 10.72 5.55
CA HIS A 371 -3.71 9.80 6.35
C HIS A 371 -3.04 9.65 7.73
N ALA A 372 -3.22 10.66 8.57
CA ALA A 372 -2.63 10.72 9.91
C ALA A 372 -3.04 9.52 10.78
N GLY A 373 -4.24 8.99 10.51
CA GLY A 373 -4.73 7.74 11.05
C GLY A 373 -3.82 6.55 10.81
N ASP A 374 -2.99 6.54 9.77
CA ASP A 374 -2.06 5.44 9.45
C ASP A 374 -0.58 5.85 9.50
N GLY A 375 -0.29 7.10 9.85
CA GLY A 375 1.06 7.64 9.87
C GLY A 375 1.62 8.00 8.49
N ASP A 376 0.75 8.03 7.49
CA ASP A 376 1.07 8.22 6.08
C ASP A 376 0.93 9.69 5.67
N LEU A 377 2.01 10.28 5.16
CA LEU A 377 2.14 11.71 4.86
C LEU A 377 2.57 11.90 3.40
N HIS A 378 1.93 12.86 2.74
CA HIS A 378 2.19 13.24 1.36
C HIS A 378 2.79 14.66 1.27
N PRO A 379 4.10 14.82 1.52
CA PRO A 379 4.76 16.10 1.33
C PRO A 379 4.79 16.47 -0.16
N THR A 380 4.01 17.48 -0.53
CA THR A 380 3.99 18.04 -1.87
C THR A 380 4.92 19.24 -1.95
N THR A 381 6.06 19.06 -2.61
CA THR A 381 7.07 20.10 -2.81
C THR A 381 6.72 20.94 -4.02
N PHE A 382 6.60 22.25 -3.84
CA PHE A 382 6.36 23.22 -4.92
C PHE A 382 7.62 24.00 -5.27
N PHE A 383 7.85 24.24 -6.55
CA PHE A 383 8.99 24.99 -7.06
C PHE A 383 8.62 25.83 -8.28
N ASP A 384 9.45 26.84 -8.56
CA ASP A 384 9.38 27.59 -9.81
C ASP A 384 10.11 26.83 -10.91
N LYS A 385 9.43 26.58 -12.04
CA LYS A 385 9.97 25.83 -13.18
C LYS A 385 11.15 26.54 -13.85
N ASP A 386 11.21 27.86 -13.70
CA ASP A 386 12.27 28.69 -14.28
C ASP A 386 13.46 28.90 -13.33
N ASN A 387 13.36 28.43 -12.07
CA ASN A 387 14.46 28.54 -11.10
C ASN A 387 15.53 27.46 -11.38
N PRO A 388 16.77 27.84 -11.74
CA PRO A 388 17.83 26.87 -12.05
C PRO A 388 18.30 26.06 -10.82
N LEU A 389 18.02 26.50 -9.59
CA LEU A 389 18.35 25.77 -8.36
C LEU A 389 17.30 24.70 -8.02
N ALA A 390 16.07 24.81 -8.56
CA ALA A 390 14.95 23.96 -8.18
C ALA A 390 15.21 22.45 -8.37
N PRO A 391 15.79 21.96 -9.48
CA PRO A 391 15.98 20.52 -9.66
C PRO A 391 16.91 19.90 -8.60
N GLY A 392 18.02 20.57 -8.28
CA GLY A 392 18.97 20.08 -7.28
C GLY A 392 18.38 20.13 -5.87
N ALA A 393 17.70 21.23 -5.53
CA ALA A 393 17.01 21.39 -4.26
C ALA A 393 15.89 20.36 -4.05
N LEU A 394 15.11 20.05 -5.10
CA LEU A 394 14.05 19.05 -5.06
C LEU A 394 14.60 17.65 -4.74
N VAL A 395 15.66 17.23 -5.46
CA VAL A 395 16.29 15.92 -5.23
C VAL A 395 16.87 15.83 -3.82
N ALA A 396 17.55 16.89 -3.35
CA ALA A 396 18.11 16.94 -2.00
C ALA A 396 17.01 16.90 -0.93
N ALA A 397 15.94 17.68 -1.11
CA ALA A 397 14.81 17.71 -0.18
C ALA A 397 14.10 16.34 -0.10
N ASN A 398 13.83 15.69 -1.24
CA ASN A 398 13.21 14.36 -1.24
C ASN A 398 14.08 13.34 -0.50
N ASN A 399 15.40 13.35 -0.75
CA ASN A 399 16.35 12.51 -0.04
C ASN A 399 16.32 12.74 1.49
N GLU A 400 16.34 13.99 1.93
CA GLU A 400 16.32 14.34 3.36
C GLU A 400 15.02 13.91 4.06
N ILE A 401 13.88 14.06 3.37
CA ILE A 401 12.56 13.64 3.85
C ILE A 401 12.51 12.11 4.00
N ILE A 402 12.95 11.37 2.98
CA ILE A 402 13.00 9.91 3.03
C ILE A 402 13.94 9.43 4.14
N ASP A 403 15.12 10.03 4.26
CA ASP A 403 16.07 9.69 5.32
C ASP A 403 15.49 10.00 6.72
N ALA A 404 14.67 11.05 6.85
CA ALA A 404 13.97 11.35 8.10
C ALA A 404 12.91 10.28 8.42
N ALA A 405 12.09 9.88 7.46
CA ALA A 405 11.09 8.84 7.64
C ALA A 405 11.75 7.51 8.10
N LEU A 406 12.83 7.09 7.43
CA LEU A 406 13.57 5.88 7.80
C LEU A 406 14.17 5.97 9.21
N ARG A 407 14.77 7.11 9.60
CA ARG A 407 15.28 7.32 10.96
C ARG A 407 14.20 7.25 12.03
N LEU A 408 12.97 7.62 11.70
CA LEU A 408 11.81 7.57 12.59
C LEU A 408 11.16 6.18 12.64
N GLY A 409 11.76 5.15 12.03
CA GLY A 409 11.21 3.79 11.97
C GLY A 409 10.12 3.62 10.91
N GLY A 410 10.04 4.56 9.97
CA GLY A 410 9.10 4.56 8.86
C GLY A 410 9.54 3.76 7.64
N THR A 411 8.83 3.97 6.53
CA THR A 411 9.11 3.38 5.21
C THR A 411 9.11 4.47 4.13
N ILE A 412 9.66 4.12 2.96
CA ILE A 412 9.85 5.06 1.85
C ILE A 412 8.57 5.32 1.04
N THR A 413 7.51 4.54 1.26
CA THR A 413 6.20 4.70 0.60
C THR A 413 5.11 3.99 1.39
N GLY A 414 4.00 4.69 1.62
CA GLY A 414 2.79 4.14 2.23
C GLY A 414 1.85 3.50 1.22
N GLU A 415 1.64 4.14 0.06
CA GLU A 415 0.57 3.72 -0.88
C GLU A 415 0.84 3.97 -2.37
N HIS A 416 1.85 4.77 -2.74
CA HIS A 416 2.12 5.09 -4.15
C HIS A 416 2.98 4.05 -4.88
N GLY A 417 3.58 3.12 -4.15
CA GLY A 417 4.56 2.18 -4.69
C GLY A 417 5.97 2.75 -4.79
N VAL A 418 6.90 1.86 -5.11
CA VAL A 418 8.31 2.20 -5.35
C VAL A 418 8.47 2.76 -6.75
N GLY A 419 7.84 2.12 -7.75
CA GLY A 419 7.91 2.53 -9.14
C GLY A 419 9.34 2.67 -9.64
N THR A 420 9.61 3.67 -10.47
CA THR A 420 10.98 4.10 -10.79
C THR A 420 11.49 5.20 -9.88
N GLU A 421 10.58 5.95 -9.26
CA GLU A 421 10.90 7.12 -8.45
C GLU A 421 11.69 6.76 -7.20
N LYS A 422 11.33 5.66 -6.51
CA LYS A 422 11.93 5.32 -5.21
C LYS A 422 12.94 4.17 -5.24
N ILE A 423 13.28 3.66 -6.43
CA ILE A 423 14.17 2.49 -6.57
C ILE A 423 15.51 2.72 -5.85
N GLU A 424 16.07 3.91 -5.94
CA GLU A 424 17.35 4.23 -5.30
C GLU A 424 17.29 4.19 -3.77
N PHE A 425 16.10 4.40 -3.19
CA PHE A 425 15.88 4.37 -1.74
C PHE A 425 15.64 2.96 -1.20
N MET A 426 15.39 1.96 -2.06
CA MET A 426 15.26 0.56 -1.64
C MET A 426 16.50 0.08 -0.89
N SER A 427 17.69 0.49 -1.32
CA SER A 427 18.97 0.17 -0.64
C SER A 427 19.18 0.93 0.67
N LYS A 428 18.39 1.98 0.94
CA LYS A 428 18.35 2.64 2.25
C LYS A 428 17.37 1.94 3.20
N ARG A 429 16.26 1.42 2.67
CA ARG A 429 15.20 0.73 3.42
C ARG A 429 15.54 -0.72 3.76
N PHE A 430 16.20 -1.41 2.84
CA PHE A 430 16.45 -2.84 2.90
C PHE A 430 17.95 -3.15 2.87
N THR A 431 18.33 -4.18 3.63
CA THR A 431 19.67 -4.75 3.57
C THR A 431 19.90 -5.53 2.27
N PRO A 432 21.16 -5.81 1.87
CA PRO A 432 21.42 -6.65 0.71
C PRO A 432 20.80 -8.06 0.80
N VAL A 433 20.60 -8.61 2.00
CA VAL A 433 19.94 -9.90 2.21
C VAL A 433 18.45 -9.81 1.88
N GLU A 434 17.78 -8.74 2.32
CA GLU A 434 16.35 -8.50 2.08
C GLU A 434 16.08 -8.22 0.60
N ILE A 435 16.94 -7.43 -0.06
CA ILE A 435 16.85 -7.19 -1.51
C ILE A 435 17.06 -8.50 -2.28
N ALA A 436 18.02 -9.33 -1.88
CA ALA A 436 18.25 -10.63 -2.53
C ALA A 436 17.04 -11.56 -2.43
N ALA A 437 16.36 -11.61 -1.29
CA ALA A 437 15.12 -12.39 -1.13
C ALA A 437 14.00 -11.88 -2.07
N GLN A 438 13.79 -10.56 -2.12
CA GLN A 438 12.83 -9.94 -3.04
C GLN A 438 13.16 -10.21 -4.51
N ARG A 439 14.45 -10.14 -4.89
CA ARG A 439 14.90 -10.46 -6.25
C ARG A 439 14.68 -11.92 -6.61
N THR A 440 14.87 -12.82 -5.65
CA THR A 440 14.60 -14.24 -5.82
C THR A 440 13.11 -14.52 -5.99
N VAL A 441 12.23 -13.80 -5.29
CA VAL A 441 10.78 -13.81 -5.59
C VAL A 441 10.56 -13.41 -7.06
N LYS A 442 11.06 -12.26 -7.50
CA LYS A 442 10.93 -11.83 -8.91
C LYS A 442 11.40 -12.90 -9.89
N ALA A 443 12.58 -13.48 -9.66
CA ALA A 443 13.16 -14.49 -10.54
C ALA A 443 12.38 -15.81 -10.58
N ALA A 444 11.67 -16.17 -9.51
CA ALA A 444 10.83 -17.36 -9.47
C ALA A 444 9.57 -17.23 -10.34
N PHE A 445 8.98 -16.03 -10.42
CA PHE A 445 7.81 -15.76 -11.26
C PHE A 445 8.20 -15.37 -12.70
N ASP A 446 9.23 -14.55 -12.86
CA ASP A 446 9.68 -13.99 -14.13
C ASP A 446 11.20 -14.15 -14.32
N PRO A 447 11.68 -15.37 -14.58
CA PRO A 447 13.11 -15.65 -14.72
C PRO A 447 13.77 -14.93 -15.91
N ALA A 448 12.98 -14.57 -16.92
CA ALA A 448 13.45 -13.84 -18.11
C ALA A 448 13.43 -12.31 -17.92
N GLY A 449 12.82 -11.80 -16.84
CA GLY A 449 12.74 -10.37 -16.56
C GLY A 449 11.92 -9.60 -17.60
N LEU A 450 10.88 -10.20 -18.16
CA LEU A 450 10.07 -9.61 -19.22
C LEU A 450 8.91 -8.76 -18.70
N LEU A 451 8.47 -8.95 -17.45
CA LEU A 451 7.26 -8.32 -16.94
C LEU A 451 7.57 -7.09 -16.08
N ASN A 452 7.06 -5.94 -16.53
CA ASN A 452 7.30 -4.59 -16.02
C ASN A 452 8.76 -4.34 -15.60
N PRO A 453 9.74 -4.53 -16.51
CA PRO A 453 11.15 -4.43 -16.14
C PRO A 453 11.55 -2.97 -15.85
N GLY A 454 12.40 -2.81 -14.84
CA GLY A 454 12.97 -1.50 -14.48
C GLY A 454 12.20 -0.74 -13.41
N VAL A 455 11.13 -1.31 -12.84
CA VAL A 455 10.45 -0.77 -11.65
C VAL A 455 10.79 -1.56 -10.39
N MET A 456 10.58 -0.94 -9.23
CA MET A 456 10.61 -1.50 -7.86
C MET A 456 11.95 -2.04 -7.35
N LEU A 457 12.63 -2.92 -8.08
CA LEU A 457 13.90 -3.50 -7.61
C LEU A 457 15.11 -2.72 -8.12
N PRO A 458 16.08 -2.38 -7.25
CA PRO A 458 17.30 -1.71 -7.67
C PRO A 458 18.21 -2.62 -8.50
N VAL A 459 19.18 -2.00 -9.17
CA VAL A 459 20.30 -2.72 -9.81
C VAL A 459 21.00 -3.57 -8.76
N ARG A 460 21.37 -4.81 -9.13
CA ARG A 460 21.99 -5.76 -8.22
C ARG A 460 23.28 -5.19 -7.62
N ALA A 461 23.33 -5.08 -6.30
CA ALA A 461 24.52 -4.65 -5.57
C ALA A 461 25.48 -5.83 -5.32
N ALA A 462 26.78 -5.57 -5.22
CA ALA A 462 27.80 -6.59 -5.00
C ALA A 462 27.66 -7.36 -3.66
N GLY A 463 26.95 -6.79 -2.69
CA GLY A 463 26.72 -7.40 -1.36
C GLY A 463 25.51 -8.33 -1.30
N GLU A 464 24.70 -8.43 -2.36
CA GLU A 464 23.51 -9.29 -2.39
C GLU A 464 23.92 -10.78 -2.47
N PRO A 465 23.58 -11.61 -1.46
CA PRO A 465 23.89 -13.02 -1.53
C PRO A 465 23.03 -13.77 -2.52
N ASP A 466 23.49 -14.96 -2.91
CA ASP A 466 22.62 -15.93 -3.56
C ASP A 466 21.70 -16.57 -2.51
N THR A 467 20.42 -16.74 -2.88
CA THR A 467 19.39 -17.38 -2.04
C THR A 467 18.72 -18.56 -2.77
N PRO A 468 19.49 -19.58 -3.19
CA PRO A 468 18.97 -20.66 -4.03
C PRO A 468 17.96 -21.57 -3.32
N VAL A 469 18.10 -21.81 -2.00
CA VAL A 469 17.17 -22.65 -1.26
C VAL A 469 15.85 -21.90 -1.05
N PHE A 470 15.92 -20.61 -0.70
CA PHE A 470 14.74 -19.74 -0.64
C PHE A 470 14.01 -19.70 -1.99
N GLY A 471 14.76 -19.54 -3.09
CA GLY A 471 14.19 -19.52 -4.45
C GLY A 471 13.54 -20.83 -4.86
N ALA A 472 14.17 -21.96 -4.55
CA ALA A 472 13.57 -23.27 -4.77
C ALA A 472 12.25 -23.42 -3.99
N ALA A 473 12.21 -22.96 -2.73
CA ALA A 473 10.98 -22.96 -1.94
C ALA A 473 9.87 -22.07 -2.55
N VAL A 474 10.21 -20.91 -3.13
CA VAL A 474 9.21 -20.08 -3.84
C VAL A 474 8.67 -20.84 -5.07
N CYS A 475 9.54 -21.43 -5.89
CA CYS A 475 9.15 -22.23 -7.05
C CYS A 475 8.29 -23.46 -6.69
N ASP A 476 8.65 -24.15 -5.60
CA ASP A 476 7.90 -25.30 -5.12
C ASP A 476 6.53 -24.88 -4.60
N ALA A 477 6.43 -23.77 -3.86
CA ALA A 477 5.15 -23.20 -3.45
C ALA A 477 4.28 -22.83 -4.67
N LEU A 478 4.85 -22.17 -5.68
CA LEU A 478 4.13 -21.80 -6.90
C LEU A 478 3.56 -23.01 -7.64
N THR A 479 4.25 -24.14 -7.58
CA THR A 479 3.83 -25.38 -8.23
C THR A 479 3.00 -26.31 -7.34
N GLY A 480 2.67 -25.90 -6.11
CA GLY A 480 1.92 -26.71 -5.14
C GLY A 480 2.70 -27.93 -4.64
N ARG A 481 4.04 -27.87 -4.67
CA ARG A 481 4.96 -28.97 -4.33
C ARG A 481 5.86 -28.64 -3.15
N LEU A 482 5.56 -27.59 -2.38
CA LEU A 482 6.37 -27.19 -1.24
C LEU A 482 6.50 -28.37 -0.25
N PRO A 483 7.72 -28.86 0.03
CA PRO A 483 7.89 -30.01 0.90
C PRO A 483 7.63 -29.62 2.35
N HIS A 484 6.80 -30.40 3.05
CA HIS A 484 6.64 -30.27 4.49
C HIS A 484 7.81 -30.99 5.20
N ASN A 485 8.74 -30.22 5.75
CA ASN A 485 9.82 -30.74 6.59
C ASN A 485 9.45 -30.60 8.08
N PRO A 486 9.01 -31.68 8.76
CA PRO A 486 8.61 -31.61 10.17
C PRO A 486 9.78 -31.27 11.12
N SER A 487 11.02 -31.38 10.65
CA SER A 487 12.22 -31.05 11.43
C SER A 487 12.73 -29.62 11.20
N ALA A 488 12.07 -28.84 10.33
CA ALA A 488 12.46 -27.45 10.10
C ALA A 488 12.24 -26.60 11.36
N ALA A 489 13.22 -25.76 11.69
CA ALA A 489 13.06 -24.80 12.77
C ALA A 489 12.04 -23.72 12.38
N LEU A 490 10.95 -23.62 13.15
CA LEU A 490 9.93 -22.58 12.94
C LEU A 490 10.35 -21.25 13.56
N THR A 491 11.12 -21.32 14.65
CA THR A 491 11.58 -20.18 15.44
C THR A 491 13.06 -20.32 15.77
N THR A 492 13.72 -19.21 16.08
CA THR A 492 15.13 -19.20 16.52
C THR A 492 15.44 -17.95 17.35
N GLY A 493 16.57 -18.00 18.06
CA GLY A 493 17.15 -16.86 18.77
C GLY A 493 16.68 -16.68 20.22
N GLY A 494 15.77 -17.50 20.74
CA GLY A 494 15.39 -17.43 22.16
C GLY A 494 14.57 -16.19 22.55
N ASN A 495 14.08 -15.41 21.58
CA ASN A 495 13.42 -14.15 21.85
C ASN A 495 11.99 -14.37 22.37
N THR A 496 11.75 -13.91 23.60
CA THR A 496 10.45 -13.98 24.30
C THR A 496 9.92 -12.61 24.70
N ASP A 497 10.57 -11.53 24.24
CA ASP A 497 10.21 -10.16 24.60
C ASP A 497 8.81 -9.81 24.07
N ILE A 498 8.07 -8.99 24.83
CA ILE A 498 6.73 -8.53 24.46
C ILE A 498 6.65 -7.03 24.75
N SER A 499 6.28 -6.23 23.74
CA SER A 499 6.07 -4.80 23.89
C SER A 499 4.87 -4.33 23.08
N VAL A 500 4.13 -3.35 23.62
CA VAL A 500 3.02 -2.69 22.92
C VAL A 500 3.31 -1.20 22.77
N ASN A 501 3.04 -0.67 21.59
CA ASN A 501 2.97 0.76 21.35
C ASN A 501 1.50 1.14 21.16
N LEU A 502 0.87 1.69 22.21
CA LEU A 502 -0.52 2.13 22.17
C LEU A 502 -0.74 3.37 21.31
N GLY A 503 0.30 4.22 21.15
CA GLY A 503 0.24 5.40 20.27
C GLY A 503 0.23 5.02 18.79
N ASN A 504 0.87 3.90 18.44
CA ASN A 504 0.90 3.37 17.08
C ASN A 504 -0.09 2.21 16.84
N LEU A 505 -0.70 1.66 17.89
CA LEU A 505 -1.49 0.43 17.86
C LEU A 505 -0.72 -0.76 17.25
N SER A 506 0.49 -1.00 17.74
CA SER A 506 1.33 -2.14 17.38
C SER A 506 1.74 -2.98 18.60
N LEU A 507 1.95 -4.27 18.36
CA LEU A 507 2.56 -5.25 19.25
C LEU A 507 3.83 -5.77 18.59
N VAL A 508 4.96 -5.70 19.28
CA VAL A 508 6.21 -6.38 18.89
C VAL A 508 6.43 -7.53 19.86
N VAL A 509 6.63 -8.73 19.32
CA VAL A 509 6.71 -9.96 20.11
C VAL A 509 7.78 -10.90 19.59
N GLY A 510 8.61 -11.43 20.50
CA GLY A 510 9.57 -12.48 20.20
C GLY A 510 8.88 -13.76 19.75
N ALA A 511 9.41 -14.41 18.72
CA ALA A 511 8.79 -15.58 18.11
C ALA A 511 8.66 -16.78 19.06
N GLU A 512 9.46 -16.85 20.12
CA GLU A 512 9.41 -17.91 21.14
C GLU A 512 8.53 -17.55 22.35
N ALA A 513 7.95 -16.34 22.41
CA ALA A 513 6.92 -16.03 23.39
C ALA A 513 5.69 -16.94 23.17
N THR A 514 5.04 -17.38 24.24
CA THR A 514 3.86 -18.26 24.14
C THR A 514 2.60 -17.45 23.90
N VAL A 515 1.62 -18.04 23.21
CA VAL A 515 0.30 -17.41 23.02
C VAL A 515 -0.33 -17.03 24.38
N ALA A 516 -0.13 -17.87 25.40
CA ALA A 516 -0.60 -17.60 26.76
C ALA A 516 0.05 -16.36 27.39
N SER A 517 1.39 -16.22 27.30
CA SER A 517 2.09 -15.07 27.89
C SER A 517 1.72 -13.76 27.21
N VAL A 518 1.64 -13.77 25.87
CA VAL A 518 1.24 -12.61 25.06
C VAL A 518 -0.20 -12.22 25.33
N GLY A 519 -1.10 -13.20 25.41
CA GLY A 519 -2.50 -12.95 25.78
C GLY A 519 -2.64 -12.33 27.18
N SER A 520 -1.82 -12.73 28.15
CA SER A 520 -1.80 -12.11 29.48
C SER A 520 -1.31 -10.67 29.43
N PHE A 521 -0.17 -10.45 28.78
CA PHE A 521 0.44 -9.13 28.62
C PHE A 521 -0.52 -8.14 27.96
N LEU A 522 -1.19 -8.55 26.88
CA LEU A 522 -2.17 -7.70 26.19
C LEU A 522 -3.34 -7.30 27.11
N ARG A 523 -3.87 -8.23 27.93
CA ARG A 523 -4.94 -7.92 28.89
C ARG A 523 -4.50 -6.93 29.96
N GLU A 524 -3.29 -7.08 30.48
CA GLU A 524 -2.71 -6.15 31.47
C GLU A 524 -2.57 -4.72 30.91
N HIS A 525 -2.39 -4.59 29.59
CA HIS A 525 -2.27 -3.31 28.89
C HIS A 525 -3.58 -2.84 28.24
N GLY A 526 -4.72 -3.50 28.51
CA GLY A 526 -6.02 -3.15 27.92
C GLY A 526 -6.08 -3.27 26.39
N ALA A 527 -5.24 -4.12 25.81
CA ALA A 527 -5.09 -4.30 24.37
C ALA A 527 -5.57 -5.69 23.91
N ARG A 528 -5.85 -5.82 22.61
CA ARG A 528 -6.17 -7.09 21.94
C ARG A 528 -5.50 -7.15 20.57
N CYS A 529 -5.01 -8.33 20.19
CA CYS A 529 -4.47 -8.60 18.87
C CYS A 529 -5.29 -9.71 18.22
N ALA A 530 -5.85 -9.45 17.03
CA ALA A 530 -6.69 -10.45 16.34
C ALA A 530 -5.91 -11.73 15.99
N ALA A 531 -4.61 -11.60 15.69
CA ALA A 531 -3.72 -12.72 15.41
C ALA A 531 -3.40 -13.59 16.63
N ILE A 532 -3.63 -13.11 17.86
CA ILE A 532 -3.33 -13.85 19.08
C ILE A 532 -4.63 -14.47 19.60
N PRO A 533 -4.85 -15.78 19.43
CA PRO A 533 -6.10 -16.40 19.85
C PRO A 533 -6.24 -16.37 21.38
N PRO A 534 -7.47 -16.30 21.91
CA PRO A 534 -7.71 -16.27 23.36
C PRO A 534 -7.26 -17.57 24.06
N THR A 535 -7.16 -18.66 23.29
CA THR A 535 -6.70 -19.98 23.72
C THR A 535 -5.59 -20.46 22.80
N GLY A 536 -4.43 -20.82 23.36
CA GLY A 536 -3.30 -21.36 22.59
C GLY A 536 -2.22 -22.03 23.44
N GLY A 537 -2.31 -21.93 24.77
CA GLY A 537 -1.41 -22.58 25.71
C GLY A 537 0.06 -22.20 25.47
N GLU A 538 0.91 -23.22 25.48
CA GLU A 538 2.37 -23.09 25.34
C GLU A 538 2.85 -23.04 23.87
N ARG A 539 1.94 -23.02 22.87
CA ARG A 539 2.34 -22.81 21.47
C ARG A 539 2.99 -21.44 21.37
N THR A 540 4.17 -21.37 20.73
CA THR A 540 4.86 -20.09 20.52
C THR A 540 4.16 -19.27 19.43
N VAL A 541 4.29 -17.95 19.46
CA VAL A 541 3.72 -17.07 18.42
C VAL A 541 4.35 -17.33 17.06
N GLY A 542 5.63 -17.66 17.00
CA GLY A 542 6.27 -18.05 15.75
C GLY A 542 5.73 -19.37 15.19
N ALA A 543 5.49 -20.38 16.04
CA ALA A 543 4.80 -21.60 15.61
C ALA A 543 3.33 -21.36 15.23
N LEU A 544 2.68 -20.37 15.84
CA LEU A 544 1.36 -19.91 15.44
C LEU A 544 1.34 -19.44 13.98
N VAL A 545 2.26 -18.53 13.62
CA VAL A 545 2.35 -17.99 12.26
C VAL A 545 2.86 -19.01 11.25
N ALA A 546 3.93 -19.74 11.58
CA ALA A 546 4.58 -20.65 10.64
C ALA A 546 3.70 -21.84 10.22
N THR A 547 2.68 -22.19 11.01
CA THR A 547 1.75 -23.29 10.71
C THR A 547 0.29 -22.82 10.66
N ALA A 548 0.06 -21.53 10.39
CA ALA A 548 -1.26 -20.94 10.35
C ALA A 548 -2.11 -21.50 9.19
N ALA A 549 -3.35 -21.88 9.50
CA ALA A 549 -4.35 -22.33 8.52
C ALA A 549 -5.76 -21.84 8.91
N GLY A 550 -6.70 -21.88 7.96
CA GLY A 550 -8.11 -21.52 8.19
C GLY A 550 -8.29 -20.14 8.84
N ALA A 551 -9.10 -20.07 9.90
CA ALA A 551 -9.40 -18.81 10.59
C ALA A 551 -8.18 -18.18 11.30
N GLU A 552 -7.22 -18.98 11.78
CA GLU A 552 -5.98 -18.45 12.36
C GLU A 552 -5.18 -17.69 11.29
N ARG A 553 -5.07 -18.29 10.10
CA ARG A 553 -4.40 -17.67 8.94
C ARG A 553 -5.05 -16.34 8.59
N ASP A 554 -6.37 -16.28 8.47
CA ASP A 554 -7.08 -15.05 8.12
C ASP A 554 -6.79 -13.91 9.12
N ALA A 555 -6.84 -14.20 10.42
CA ALA A 555 -6.53 -13.22 11.46
C ALA A 555 -5.06 -12.75 11.41
N ILE A 556 -4.12 -13.67 11.16
CA ILE A 556 -2.69 -13.36 11.04
C ILE A 556 -2.42 -12.53 9.78
N ARG A 557 -3.00 -12.89 8.64
CA ARG A 557 -2.88 -12.14 7.39
C ARG A 557 -3.25 -10.68 7.59
N HIS A 558 -4.40 -10.41 8.20
CA HIS A 558 -4.86 -9.02 8.37
C HIS A 558 -4.12 -8.23 9.45
N ALA A 559 -3.50 -8.89 10.44
CA ALA A 559 -2.84 -8.20 11.55
C ALA A 559 -1.32 -8.07 11.41
N LEU A 560 -0.65 -8.94 10.65
CA LEU A 560 0.82 -8.96 10.56
C LEU A 560 1.36 -7.75 9.78
N LEU A 561 2.16 -6.93 10.46
CA LEU A 561 2.83 -5.74 9.91
C LEU A 561 4.29 -6.02 9.52
N GLY A 562 4.98 -6.89 10.27
CA GLY A 562 6.40 -7.17 10.04
C GLY A 562 6.90 -8.41 10.75
N ILE A 563 8.06 -8.91 10.30
CA ILE A 563 8.79 -10.02 10.91
C ILE A 563 10.29 -9.75 10.89
N ASP A 564 10.97 -10.21 11.95
CA ASP A 564 12.42 -10.45 11.93
C ASP A 564 12.64 -11.95 11.79
N VAL A 565 13.52 -12.34 10.88
CA VAL A 565 13.76 -13.75 10.53
C VAL A 565 15.25 -14.05 10.39
N VAL A 566 15.57 -15.33 10.43
CA VAL A 566 16.80 -15.88 9.89
C VAL A 566 16.45 -16.65 8.63
N ILE A 567 16.85 -16.15 7.46
CA ILE A 567 16.55 -16.80 6.17
C ILE A 567 17.28 -18.13 6.03
N ILE A 568 16.68 -19.06 5.28
CA ILE A 568 17.18 -20.43 5.13
C ILE A 568 18.59 -20.52 4.50
N ASP A 569 18.92 -19.58 3.61
CA ASP A 569 20.23 -19.54 2.93
C ASP A 569 21.32 -18.92 3.82
N GLY A 570 22.09 -19.81 4.46
CA GLY A 570 23.25 -19.42 5.26
C GLY A 570 22.92 -18.78 6.61
N GLY A 571 21.66 -18.86 7.06
CA GLY A 571 21.25 -18.42 8.39
C GLY A 571 21.43 -16.92 8.61
N ARG A 572 21.10 -16.10 7.61
CA ARG A 572 21.30 -14.65 7.66
C ARG A 572 20.08 -13.93 8.24
N PRO A 573 20.27 -12.93 9.12
CA PRO A 573 19.16 -12.14 9.62
C PRO A 573 18.58 -11.26 8.50
N ALA A 574 17.26 -11.10 8.51
CA ALA A 574 16.53 -10.19 7.63
C ALA A 574 15.27 -9.68 8.34
N ARG A 575 14.79 -8.51 7.93
CA ARG A 575 13.54 -7.91 8.37
C ARG A 575 12.66 -7.57 7.18
N PHE A 576 11.39 -7.97 7.25
CA PHE A 576 10.39 -7.62 6.25
C PHE A 576 9.21 -6.93 6.94
N GLY A 577 8.89 -5.70 6.50
CA GLY A 577 7.92 -4.82 7.15
C GLY A 577 8.49 -4.03 8.35
N ALA A 578 7.62 -3.33 9.06
CA ALA A 578 7.93 -2.51 10.22
C ALA A 578 6.67 -2.30 11.07
N GLU A 579 6.71 -1.38 12.04
CA GLU A 579 5.52 -0.97 12.80
C GLU A 579 4.61 0.00 12.03
N THR A 580 5.00 0.39 10.82
CA THR A 580 4.16 1.21 9.92
C THR A 580 2.91 0.45 9.49
N ARG A 581 1.77 1.14 9.45
CA ARG A 581 0.47 0.54 9.12
C ARG A 581 0.31 0.35 7.61
N LYS A 582 0.81 1.32 6.86
CA LYS A 582 0.96 1.26 5.41
C LYS A 582 2.44 1.09 5.06
N ASP A 583 2.74 0.10 4.23
CA ASP A 583 4.07 -0.15 3.69
C ASP A 583 3.92 -0.91 2.38
N VAL A 584 4.25 -0.24 1.28
CA VAL A 584 4.23 -0.82 -0.08
C VAL A 584 5.64 -0.82 -0.69
N ALA A 585 6.67 -0.74 0.16
CA ALA A 585 8.06 -0.80 -0.30
C ALA A 585 8.44 -2.24 -0.67
N GLY A 586 8.42 -2.56 -1.96
CA GLY A 586 8.81 -3.86 -2.49
C GLY A 586 7.77 -4.96 -2.24
N TYR A 587 8.16 -6.22 -2.43
CA TYR A 587 7.25 -7.34 -2.23
C TYR A 587 6.92 -7.56 -0.76
N ASP A 588 5.69 -8.00 -0.47
CA ASP A 588 5.25 -8.37 0.87
C ASP A 588 5.82 -9.75 1.32
N VAL A 589 7.15 -9.87 1.40
CA VAL A 589 7.88 -11.14 1.66
C VAL A 589 7.50 -11.76 3.01
N LYS A 590 7.07 -10.96 4.00
CA LYS A 590 6.63 -11.50 5.30
C LYS A 590 5.45 -12.48 5.16
N ARG A 591 4.65 -12.34 4.10
CA ARG A 591 3.52 -13.23 3.78
C ARG A 591 3.96 -14.66 3.47
N LEU A 592 5.15 -14.81 2.88
CA LEU A 592 5.72 -16.14 2.62
C LEU A 592 5.96 -16.94 3.90
N PHE A 593 6.08 -16.32 5.09
CA PHE A 593 6.30 -17.05 6.32
C PHE A 593 5.00 -17.55 7.00
N VAL A 594 3.83 -17.14 6.51
CA VAL A 594 2.53 -17.55 7.05
C VAL A 594 2.16 -18.93 6.50
N GLY A 595 2.10 -19.94 7.38
CA GLY A 595 1.76 -21.32 6.97
C GLY A 595 2.85 -22.02 6.16
N ALA A 596 4.10 -21.57 6.25
CA ALA A 596 5.21 -22.09 5.43
C ALA A 596 6.05 -23.19 6.08
N HIS A 597 5.78 -23.53 7.34
CA HIS A 597 6.45 -24.62 8.05
C HIS A 597 8.00 -24.55 7.99
N GLY A 598 8.55 -23.32 8.08
CA GLY A 598 10.00 -23.08 8.08
C GLY A 598 10.68 -23.15 6.70
N ALA A 599 9.93 -23.25 5.60
CA ALA A 599 10.50 -23.41 4.25
C ALA A 599 11.41 -22.25 3.80
N TYR A 600 11.20 -21.04 4.35
CA TYR A 600 11.96 -19.84 4.01
C TYR A 600 12.98 -19.43 5.08
N GLY A 601 13.00 -20.12 6.22
CA GLY A 601 13.79 -19.76 7.39
C GLY A 601 12.99 -19.82 8.68
N ALA A 602 13.57 -19.31 9.76
CA ALA A 602 13.00 -19.34 11.10
C ALA A 602 12.65 -17.92 11.60
N LEU A 603 11.51 -17.79 12.29
CA LEU A 603 11.04 -16.53 12.87
C LEU A 603 11.80 -16.17 14.14
N VAL A 604 12.13 -14.89 14.31
CA VAL A 604 12.81 -14.33 15.50
C VAL A 604 11.89 -13.39 16.26
N ALA A 605 11.19 -12.50 15.56
CA ALA A 605 10.19 -11.60 16.14
C ALA A 605 9.09 -11.29 15.12
N LEU A 606 7.92 -10.89 15.62
CA LEU A 606 6.75 -10.58 14.83
C LEU A 606 6.15 -9.25 15.30
N ILE A 607 5.55 -8.53 14.36
CA ILE A 607 4.92 -7.24 14.58
C ILE A 607 3.48 -7.34 14.11
N PHE A 608 2.54 -7.03 15.00
CA PHE A 608 1.11 -7.10 14.72
C PHE A 608 0.41 -5.78 15.01
N THR A 609 -0.70 -5.54 14.32
CA THR A 609 -1.68 -4.55 14.73
C THR A 609 -2.39 -4.98 16.01
N ILE A 610 -2.74 -4.01 16.84
CA ILE A 610 -3.60 -4.20 18.02
C ILE A 610 -4.79 -3.25 18.00
N THR A 611 -5.75 -3.53 18.86
CA THR A 611 -6.86 -2.66 19.23
C THR A 611 -6.82 -2.42 20.73
N VAL A 612 -7.29 -1.26 21.18
CA VAL A 612 -7.40 -0.92 22.61
C VAL A 612 -8.86 -1.11 23.00
N GLN A 613 -9.11 -1.68 24.17
CA GLN A 613 -10.48 -1.77 24.69
C GLN A 613 -11.01 -0.36 24.94
N VAL A 614 -12.21 -0.07 24.43
CA VAL A 614 -12.92 1.16 24.75
C VAL A 614 -13.06 1.22 26.27
N ALA A 615 -12.46 2.24 26.88
CA ALA A 615 -12.65 2.46 28.31
C ALA A 615 -14.13 2.77 28.56
N ASP A 616 -14.72 2.17 29.59
CA ASP A 616 -16.01 2.61 30.12
C ASP A 616 -15.79 4.01 30.74
N ILE A 617 -15.91 5.06 29.92
CA ILE A 617 -15.79 6.47 30.33
C ILE A 617 -17.17 7.06 30.56
#